data_AF-A0A5C6YKT2-F1
#
_entry.id   AF-A0A5C6YKT2-F1
#
_cell.length_a   1.000
_cell.length_b   1.000
_cell.length_c   1.000
_cell.angle_alpha   90.00
_cell.angle_beta   90.00
_cell.angle_gamma   90.00
#
_symmetry.space_group_name_H-M   'P 1'
#
loop_
_entity.id
_entity.type
_entity.pdbx_description
1 polymer ?
#
loop_
_entity_poly.entity_id
_entity_poly.type
_entity_poly.pdbx_seq_one_letter_code
_entity_poly.pdbx_strand_id
1 'polypeptide(L)'
;KETWMALHLDWNDEAAQLVIEAMGVLAAAVVALQIAQTITEEEVIRSAHISAPTRVRRFLSRFMVVIVVALAIEALVATFRSAHSDSTLLLHAAAMVLAVGALLTGWGLFIRLNRAAEELEPEAMQEAKREDHKLK
;
A
#
# COMPACT_ATOMS: atom_id res chain seq x y z
N LYS A 1 -11.36 22.12 13.75
CA LYS A 1 -12.54 22.70 14.45
C LYS A 1 -13.83 22.43 13.67
N GLU A 2 -13.78 22.37 12.34
CA GLU A 2 -14.95 22.06 11.48
C GLU A 2 -15.44 20.61 11.60
N THR A 3 -14.54 19.66 11.90
CA THR A 3 -14.86 18.23 12.05
C THR A 3 -15.83 17.91 13.18
N TRP A 4 -15.88 18.72 14.24
CA TRP A 4 -16.78 18.52 15.38
C TRP A 4 -18.19 19.09 15.16
N MET A 5 -18.35 20.04 14.21
CA MET A 5 -19.66 20.60 13.84
C MET A 5 -20.46 19.67 12.93
N ALA A 6 -19.80 18.79 12.17
CA ALA A 6 -20.45 17.82 11.28
C ALA A 6 -21.22 16.70 12.02
N LEU A 7 -20.97 16.50 13.32
CA LEU A 7 -21.65 15.46 14.14
C LEU A 7 -23.11 15.80 14.49
N HIS A 8 -23.56 17.05 14.25
CA HIS A 8 -24.90 17.52 14.58
C HIS A 8 -25.76 17.92 13.36
N LEU A 9 -25.24 17.80 12.14
CA LEU A 9 -26.03 18.03 10.93
C LEU A 9 -26.76 16.73 10.55
N ASP A 10 -28.01 16.88 10.10
CA ASP A 10 -28.77 15.80 9.44
C ASP A 10 -27.84 15.03 8.49
N TRP A 11 -27.99 13.70 8.45
CA TRP A 11 -27.20 12.82 7.59
C TRP A 11 -27.53 13.12 6.12
N ASN A 12 -26.94 14.19 5.61
CA ASN A 12 -27.09 14.71 4.26
C ASN A 12 -25.85 14.34 3.44
N ASP A 13 -25.98 14.34 2.11
CA ASP A 13 -24.91 13.92 1.18
C ASP A 13 -23.60 14.69 1.38
N GLU A 14 -23.68 15.94 1.85
CA GLU A 14 -22.54 16.79 2.16
C GLU A 14 -21.70 16.27 3.34
N ALA A 15 -22.35 15.76 4.40
CA ALA A 15 -21.66 15.15 5.54
C ALA A 15 -20.97 13.84 5.13
N ALA A 16 -21.61 13.04 4.27
CA ALA A 16 -21.00 11.83 3.72
C ALA A 16 -19.76 12.15 2.88
N GLN A 17 -19.83 13.21 2.06
CA GLN A 17 -18.71 13.63 1.22
C GLN A 17 -17.50 14.11 2.04
N LEU A 18 -17.73 14.88 3.11
CA LEU A 18 -16.68 15.31 4.05
C LEU A 18 -15.99 14.12 4.74
N VAL A 19 -16.76 13.10 5.15
CA VAL A 19 -16.20 11.88 5.77
C VAL A 19 -15.33 11.12 4.77
N ILE A 20 -15.79 10.99 3.52
CA ILE A 20 -15.04 10.32 2.45
C ILE A 20 -13.71 11.04 2.16
N GLU A 21 -13.73 12.38 2.12
CA GLU A 21 -12.51 13.18 1.92
C GLU A 21 -11.53 13.02 3.09
N ALA A 22 -12.03 13.05 4.33
CA ALA A 22 -11.21 12.80 5.51
C ALA A 22 -10.58 11.39 5.49
N MET A 23 -11.31 10.38 5.02
CA MET A 23 -10.77 9.02 4.84
C MET A 23 -9.63 8.96 3.81
N GLY A 24 -9.71 9.72 2.71
CA GLY A 24 -8.63 9.82 1.73
C GLY A 24 -7.36 10.42 2.32
N VAL A 25 -7.48 11.51 3.09
CA VAL A 25 -6.33 12.12 3.78
C VAL A 25 -5.72 11.16 4.82
N LEU A 26 -6.55 10.41 5.55
CA LEU A 26 -6.09 9.39 6.47
C LEU A 26 -5.34 8.25 5.76
N ALA A 27 -5.84 7.80 4.61
CA ALA A 27 -5.15 6.78 3.80
C ALA A 27 -3.76 7.26 3.37
N ALA A 28 -3.63 8.51 2.90
CA ALA A 28 -2.34 9.09 2.55
C ALA A 28 -1.38 9.18 3.75
N ALA A 29 -1.89 9.53 4.94
CA ALA A 29 -1.10 9.59 6.17
C ALA A 29 -0.58 8.19 6.58
N VAL A 30 -1.40 7.15 6.45
CA VAL A 30 -1.01 5.76 6.74
C VAL A 30 0.10 5.30 5.79
N VAL A 31 0.01 5.63 4.50
CA VAL A 31 1.08 5.33 3.53
C VAL A 31 2.39 6.00 3.93
N ALA A 32 2.35 7.29 4.25
CA ALA A 32 3.55 8.03 4.67
C ALA A 32 4.19 7.40 5.92
N LEU A 33 3.37 7.02 6.92
CA LEU A 33 3.84 6.33 8.12
C LEU A 33 4.51 5.00 7.78
N GLN A 34 3.94 4.22 6.87
CA GLN A 34 4.49 2.93 6.49
C GLN A 34 5.84 3.06 5.78
N ILE A 35 6.00 4.07 4.91
CA ILE A 35 7.29 4.36 4.27
C ILE A 35 8.33 4.72 5.33
N ALA A 36 7.98 5.56 6.31
CA ALA A 36 8.88 5.93 7.40
C ALA A 36 9.33 4.74 8.25
N GLN A 37 8.40 3.83 8.58
CA GLN A 37 8.71 2.57 9.27
C GLN A 37 9.66 1.70 8.45
N THR A 38 9.38 1.58 7.16
CA THR A 38 10.16 0.78 6.22
C THR A 38 11.61 1.28 6.09
N ILE A 39 11.79 2.59 5.98
CA ILE A 39 13.12 3.23 5.95
C ILE A 39 13.84 3.02 7.29
N THR A 40 13.13 3.19 8.40
CA THR A 40 13.72 3.04 9.74
C THR A 40 14.16 1.60 10.01
N GLU A 41 13.35 0.60 9.64
CA GLU A 41 13.70 -0.82 9.78
C GLU A 41 14.96 -1.18 8.97
N GLU A 42 15.05 -0.74 7.71
CA GLU A 42 16.15 -1.16 6.82
C GLU A 42 17.43 -0.31 6.93
N GLU A 43 17.36 0.98 7.23
CA GLU A 43 18.54 1.87 7.25
C GLU A 43 19.06 2.16 8.67
N VAL A 44 18.17 2.21 9.67
CA VAL A 44 18.55 2.57 11.05
C VAL A 44 18.77 1.32 11.91
N ILE A 45 17.87 0.35 11.80
CA ILE A 45 17.90 -0.86 12.65
C ILE A 45 18.76 -1.96 12.01
N ARG A 46 18.65 -2.18 10.70
CA ARG A 46 19.52 -3.09 9.95
C ARG A 46 20.72 -2.30 9.43
N SER A 47 21.93 -2.61 9.89
CA SER A 47 23.15 -2.07 9.30
C SER A 47 23.30 -2.65 7.88
N ALA A 48 22.90 -1.90 6.87
CA ALA A 48 22.76 -2.32 5.48
C ALA A 48 23.91 -3.19 4.96
N HIS A 49 23.66 -4.50 4.87
CA HIS A 49 24.25 -5.37 3.85
C HIS A 49 23.09 -5.94 3.05
N ILE A 50 22.59 -5.15 2.09
CA ILE A 50 21.49 -5.48 1.17
C ILE A 50 21.95 -6.51 0.11
N SER A 51 22.95 -7.33 0.43
CA SER A 51 23.65 -8.17 -0.53
C SER A 51 22.87 -9.43 -0.91
N ALA A 52 21.91 -9.86 -0.08
CA ALA A 52 21.14 -11.07 -0.31
C ALA A 52 19.89 -10.76 -1.17
N PRO A 53 19.79 -11.30 -2.41
CA PRO A 53 18.65 -11.08 -3.32
C PRO A 53 17.28 -11.36 -2.68
N THR A 54 17.25 -12.26 -1.69
CA THR A 54 16.03 -12.61 -0.96
C THR A 54 15.52 -11.51 -0.03
N ARG A 55 16.41 -10.71 0.59
CA ARG A 55 15.98 -9.58 1.44
C ARG A 55 15.25 -8.52 0.63
N VAL A 56 15.82 -8.14 -0.51
CA VAL A 56 15.23 -7.17 -1.45
C VAL A 56 13.84 -7.62 -1.90
N ARG A 57 13.66 -8.91 -2.23
CA ARG A 57 12.36 -9.43 -2.66
C ARG A 57 11.31 -9.37 -1.54
N ARG A 58 11.69 -9.70 -0.30
CA ARG A 58 10.76 -9.70 0.85
C ARG A 58 10.32 -8.28 1.21
N PHE A 59 11.28 -7.36 1.19
CA PHE A 59 11.04 -5.92 1.34
C PHE A 59 10.09 -5.41 0.26
N LEU A 60 10.43 -5.65 -1.01
CA LEU A 60 9.64 -5.17 -2.14
C LEU A 60 8.22 -5.74 -2.14
N SER A 61 8.06 -7.00 -1.73
CA SER A 61 6.74 -7.62 -1.62
C SER A 61 5.89 -6.98 -0.51
N ARG A 62 6.48 -6.71 0.66
CA ARG A 62 5.77 -6.03 1.75
C ARG A 62 5.38 -4.60 1.35
N PHE A 63 6.30 -3.89 0.70
CA PHE A 63 6.07 -2.54 0.20
C PHE A 63 4.97 -2.48 -0.88
N MET A 64 4.99 -3.40 -1.83
CA MET A 64 3.98 -3.49 -2.90
C MET A 64 2.58 -3.71 -2.34
N VAL A 65 2.42 -4.57 -1.34
CA VAL A 65 1.11 -4.81 -0.70
C VAL A 65 0.55 -3.53 -0.09
N VAL A 66 1.39 -2.75 0.59
CA VAL A 66 0.98 -1.47 1.20
C VAL A 66 0.50 -0.49 0.13
N ILE A 67 1.27 -0.34 -0.97
CA ILE A 67 0.89 0.53 -2.09
C ILE A 67 -0.45 0.10 -2.70
N VAL A 68 -0.61 -1.20 -2.96
CA VAL A 68 -1.83 -1.74 -3.57
C VAL A 68 -3.04 -1.48 -2.66
N VAL A 69 -2.92 -1.72 -1.35
CA VAL A 69 -4.00 -1.47 -0.40
C VAL A 69 -4.38 0.01 -0.38
N ALA A 70 -3.39 0.91 -0.35
CA ALA A 70 -3.63 2.34 -0.37
C ALA A 70 -4.33 2.82 -1.65
N LEU A 71 -3.84 2.39 -2.81
CA LEU A 71 -4.46 2.73 -4.10
C LEU A 71 -5.87 2.13 -4.24
N ALA A 72 -6.12 0.95 -3.67
CA ALA A 72 -7.45 0.35 -3.66
C ALA A 72 -8.43 1.17 -2.80
N ILE A 73 -7.99 1.66 -1.64
CA ILE A 73 -8.79 2.55 -0.79
C ILE A 73 -9.06 3.88 -1.52
N GLU A 74 -8.05 4.44 -2.18
CA GLU A 74 -8.20 5.67 -2.96
C GLU A 74 -9.18 5.49 -4.14
N ALA A 75 -9.10 4.36 -4.85
CA ALA A 75 -10.03 4.01 -5.92
C ALA A 75 -11.46 3.87 -5.40
N LEU A 76 -11.64 3.28 -4.21
CA LEU A 76 -12.95 3.17 -3.55
C LEU A 76 -13.51 4.54 -3.19
N VAL A 77 -12.68 5.41 -2.59
CA VAL A 77 -13.03 6.80 -2.26
C VAL A 77 -13.44 7.58 -3.52
N ALA A 78 -12.68 7.48 -4.60
CA ALA A 78 -13.01 8.12 -5.87
C ALA A 78 -14.32 7.59 -6.50
N THR A 79 -14.57 6.28 -6.37
CA THR A 79 -15.82 5.66 -6.84
C THR A 79 -17.03 6.22 -6.09
N PHE A 80 -16.95 6.32 -4.76
CA PHE A 80 -18.03 6.90 -3.95
C PHE A 80 -18.26 8.38 -4.25
N ARG A 81 -17.18 9.15 -4.43
CA ARG A 81 -17.29 10.56 -4.86
C ARG A 81 -18.02 10.66 -6.19
N SER A 82 -17.62 9.86 -7.18
CA SER A 82 -18.27 9.89 -8.49
C SER A 82 -19.74 9.48 -8.45
N ALA A 83 -20.13 8.56 -7.56
CA ALA A 83 -21.51 8.15 -7.41
C ALA A 83 -22.43 9.27 -6.88
N HIS A 84 -21.91 10.22 -6.08
CA HIS A 84 -22.71 11.28 -5.44
C HIS A 84 -22.57 12.66 -6.09
N SER A 85 -21.49 12.93 -6.85
CA SER A 85 -21.21 14.26 -7.37
C SER A 85 -21.40 14.39 -8.89
N ASP A 86 -20.74 13.55 -9.69
CA ASP A 86 -20.88 13.62 -11.16
C ASP A 86 -20.46 12.31 -11.85
N SER A 87 -21.28 11.84 -12.80
CA SER A 87 -21.03 10.57 -13.54
C SER A 87 -19.81 10.65 -14.46
N THR A 88 -19.33 11.86 -14.77
CA THR A 88 -18.10 12.09 -15.55
C THR A 88 -16.83 11.57 -14.85
N LEU A 89 -16.86 11.46 -13.52
CA LEU A 89 -15.74 10.94 -12.72
C LEU A 89 -15.68 9.40 -12.69
N LEU A 90 -16.69 8.70 -13.21
CA LEU A 90 -16.74 7.23 -13.20
C LEU A 90 -15.59 6.62 -14.00
N LEU A 91 -15.18 7.29 -15.10
CA LEU A 91 -14.06 6.86 -15.91
C LEU A 91 -12.73 6.96 -15.14
N HIS A 92 -12.56 7.99 -14.32
CA HIS A 92 -11.37 8.14 -13.48
C HIS A 92 -11.29 7.05 -12.42
N ALA A 93 -12.41 6.79 -11.74
CA ALA A 93 -12.50 5.70 -10.77
C ALA A 93 -12.21 4.33 -11.42
N ALA A 94 -12.81 4.05 -12.58
CA ALA A 94 -12.56 2.82 -13.33
C ALA A 94 -11.08 2.70 -13.76
N ALA A 95 -10.47 3.78 -14.24
CA ALA A 95 -9.05 3.80 -14.61
C ALA A 95 -8.14 3.49 -13.41
N MET A 96 -8.45 4.02 -12.22
CA MET A 96 -7.70 3.69 -11.01
C MET A 96 -7.84 2.21 -10.63
N VAL A 97 -9.04 1.64 -10.66
CA VAL A 97 -9.25 0.21 -10.38
C VAL A 97 -8.47 -0.67 -11.37
N LEU A 98 -8.47 -0.31 -12.66
CA LEU A 98 -7.69 -1.00 -13.68
C LEU A 98 -6.18 -0.88 -13.43
N ALA A 99 -5.69 0.29 -13.03
CA ALA A 99 -4.28 0.49 -12.69
C ALA A 99 -3.87 -0.38 -11.48
N VAL A 100 -4.72 -0.48 -10.45
CA VAL A 100 -4.49 -1.39 -9.32
C VAL A 100 -4.44 -2.85 -9.78
N GLY A 101 -5.36 -3.26 -10.66
CA GLY A 101 -5.37 -4.60 -11.25
C GLY A 101 -4.10 -4.90 -12.06
N ALA A 102 -3.62 -3.92 -12.83
CA ALA A 102 -2.38 -4.02 -13.59
C ALA A 102 -1.15 -4.14 -12.66
N LEU A 103 -1.10 -3.38 -11.57
CA LEU A 103 -0.04 -3.47 -10.56
C LEU A 103 -0.03 -4.85 -9.89
N LEU A 104 -1.19 -5.37 -9.49
CA LEU A 104 -1.31 -6.71 -8.91
C LEU A 104 -0.86 -7.80 -9.88
N THR A 105 -1.23 -7.66 -11.16
CA THR A 105 -0.81 -8.61 -12.21
C THR A 105 0.70 -8.55 -12.43
N GLY A 106 1.27 -7.34 -12.51
CA GLY A 106 2.71 -7.12 -12.62
C GLY A 106 3.48 -7.68 -11.42
N TRP A 107 2.95 -7.51 -10.21
CA TRP A 107 3.53 -8.08 -9.00
C TRP A 107 3.47 -9.61 -8.99
N GLY A 108 2.34 -10.21 -9.40
CA GLY A 108 2.22 -11.65 -9.56
C GLY A 108 3.22 -12.22 -10.57
N LEU A 109 3.42 -11.52 -11.69
CA LEU A 109 4.43 -11.88 -12.69
C LEU A 109 5.85 -11.73 -12.14
N PHE A 110 6.14 -10.65 -11.41
CA PHE A 110 7.43 -10.42 -10.76
C PHE A 110 7.76 -11.56 -9.79
N ILE A 111 6.81 -11.98 -8.94
CA ILE A 111 6.99 -13.13 -8.04
C ILE A 111 7.30 -14.40 -8.83
N ARG A 112 6.53 -14.67 -9.89
CA ARG A 112 6.71 -15.88 -10.72
C ARG A 112 8.10 -15.94 -11.35
N LEU A 113 8.57 -14.82 -11.90
CA LEU A 113 9.87 -14.74 -12.57
C LEU A 113 11.04 -14.82 -11.57
N ASN A 114 10.87 -14.30 -10.35
CA ASN A 114 11.90 -14.33 -9.32
C ASN A 114 12.00 -15.66 -8.57
N ARG A 115 11.09 -16.60 -8.82
CA ARG A 115 11.10 -17.94 -8.21
C ARG A 115 12.34 -18.76 -8.64
N ALA A 116 12.83 -18.56 -9.85
CA ALA A 116 14.02 -19.25 -10.36
C ALA A 116 15.32 -18.83 -9.62
N ALA A 117 15.42 -17.58 -9.16
CA ALA A 117 16.57 -17.10 -8.39
C ALA A 117 16.61 -17.70 -6.97
N GLU A 118 15.47 -18.15 -6.43
CA GLU A 118 15.35 -18.81 -5.12
C GLU A 118 15.95 -20.22 -5.12
N GLU A 119 15.86 -20.92 -6.25
CA GLU A 119 16.40 -22.28 -6.42
C GLU A 119 17.92 -22.28 -6.63
N LEU A 120 18.51 -21.14 -7.02
CA LEU A 120 19.93 -20.98 -7.30
C LEU A 120 20.79 -20.64 -6.06
N GLU A 121 20.22 -20.08 -4.99
CA GLU A 121 20.97 -19.69 -3.77
C GLU A 121 20.33 -20.17 -2.45
N PRO A 122 20.32 -21.49 -2.17
CA PRO A 122 19.74 -22.04 -0.95
C PRO A 122 20.48 -21.62 0.34
N GLU A 123 21.78 -21.28 0.27
CA GLU A 123 22.59 -20.90 1.43
C GLU A 123 22.27 -19.50 1.96
N ALA A 124 22.11 -18.51 1.06
CA ALA A 124 21.68 -17.15 1.42
C ALA A 124 20.27 -17.14 2.06
N MET A 125 19.43 -18.09 1.66
CA MET A 125 18.10 -18.30 2.24
C MET A 125 18.17 -18.84 3.69
N GLN A 126 19.17 -19.66 4.01
CA GLN A 126 19.39 -20.12 5.38
C GLN A 126 19.96 -19.02 6.27
N GLU A 127 20.87 -18.20 5.76
CA GLU A 127 21.46 -17.10 6.52
C GLU A 127 20.41 -16.03 6.87
N ALA A 128 19.55 -15.65 5.93
CA ALA A 128 18.43 -14.75 6.18
C ALA A 128 17.43 -15.30 7.24
N LYS A 129 17.16 -16.62 7.24
CA LYS A 129 16.33 -17.26 8.27
C LYS A 129 17.00 -17.24 9.66
N ARG A 130 18.33 -17.32 9.72
CA ARG A 130 19.10 -17.28 10.99
C ARG A 130 19.13 -15.88 11.59
N GLU A 131 19.20 -14.83 10.77
CA GLU A 131 19.14 -13.44 11.24
C GLU A 131 17.76 -13.07 11.80
N ASP A 132 16.66 -13.48 11.14
CA ASP A 132 15.29 -13.25 11.65
C ASP A 132 15.06 -13.91 13.02
N HIS A 133 15.80 -14.97 13.36
CA HIS A 133 15.66 -15.70 14.62
C HIS A 133 16.41 -15.04 15.81
N LYS A 134 17.36 -14.13 15.53
CA LYS A 134 18.11 -13.38 16.56
C LYS A 134 17.40 -12.11 17.03
N LEU A 135 16.36 -11.69 16.30
CA LEU A 135 15.61 -10.45 16.54
C LEU A 135 14.23 -10.68 17.21
N LYS A 136 13.88 -11.94 17.50
CA LYS A 136 12.73 -12.30 18.35
C LYS A 136 13.14 -12.38 19.80
#